data_AF-I7C7J4-F1
#
_entry.id   AF-I7C7J4-F1
#
_cell.length_a   1.000
_cell.length_b   1.000
_cell.length_c   1.000
_cell.angle_alpha   90.00
_cell.angle_beta   90.00
_cell.angle_gamma   90.00
#
_symmetry.space_group_name_H-M   'P 1'
#
loop_
_entity.id
_entity.type
_entity.pdbx_description
1 polymer ?
#
loop_
_entity_poly.entity_id
_entity_poly.type
_entity_poly.pdbx_seq_one_letter_code
_entity_poly.pdbx_strand_id
1 'polypeptide(L)'
;MVGPDPVDRQRFLEALHQSLQADLASLMALHPQHDSGAIAEQAHKVLSAARMLEAPDLMAACEALEASDLPTAQVRLRRQALARHMCRVERALAKELATSTDTQAGNHTC
;
A
#
# COMPACT_ATOMS: atom_id res chain seq x y z
N MET A 1 7.86 -2.36 28.48
CA MET A 1 7.16 -2.45 27.19
C MET A 1 8.20 -2.09 26.15
N VAL A 2 8.86 -3.09 25.56
CA VAL A 2 9.88 -2.86 24.52
C VAL A 2 9.10 -2.35 23.31
N GLY A 3 9.18 -1.05 23.04
CA GLY A 3 8.70 -0.50 21.79
C GLY A 3 9.44 -1.18 20.64
N PRO A 4 8.79 -1.41 19.49
CA PRO A 4 9.42 -2.09 18.37
C PRO A 4 10.76 -1.43 18.09
N ASP A 5 11.82 -2.24 18.03
CA ASP A 5 13.17 -1.77 17.72
C ASP A 5 13.07 -0.91 16.45
N PRO A 6 13.64 0.31 16.42
CA PRO A 6 13.63 1.15 15.22
C PRO A 6 14.12 0.40 13.98
N VAL A 7 15.04 -0.56 14.13
CA VAL A 7 15.53 -1.42 13.05
C VAL A 7 14.45 -2.40 12.56
N ASP A 8 13.71 -3.03 13.48
CA ASP A 8 12.62 -3.94 13.11
C ASP A 8 11.47 -3.18 12.44
N ARG A 9 11.17 -1.97 12.95
CA ARG A 9 10.19 -1.07 12.34
C ARG A 9 10.61 -0.65 10.93
N GLN A 10 11.89 -0.34 10.72
CA GLN A 10 12.39 0.01 9.38
C GLN A 10 12.28 -1.17 8.41
N ARG A 11 12.76 -2.36 8.80
CA ARG A 11 12.63 -3.56 7.96
C ARG A 11 11.19 -3.90 7.62
N PHE A 12 10.29 -3.71 8.58
CA PHE A 12 8.86 -3.89 8.38
C PHE A 12 8.30 -2.91 7.34
N LEU A 13 8.64 -1.62 7.45
CA LEU A 13 8.23 -0.60 6.48
C LEU A 13 8.84 -0.84 5.09
N GLU A 14 10.09 -1.31 4.99
CA GLU A 14 10.73 -1.69 3.73
C GLU A 14 10.00 -2.86 3.06
N ALA A 15 9.68 -3.91 3.83
CA ALA A 15 8.93 -5.06 3.32
C ALA A 15 7.51 -4.66 2.86
N LEU A 16 6.82 -3.81 3.62
CA LEU A 16 5.52 -3.25 3.23
C LEU A 16 5.61 -2.41 1.97
N HIS A 17 6.64 -1.58 1.85
CA HIS A 17 6.87 -0.75 0.66
C HIS A 17 7.05 -1.63 -0.58
N GLN A 18 7.89 -2.67 -0.50
CA GLN A 18 8.09 -3.62 -1.60
C GLN A 18 6.81 -4.37 -1.97
N SER A 19 6.06 -4.84 -0.97
CA SER A 19 4.77 -5.50 -1.19
C SER A 19 3.79 -4.57 -1.90
N LEU A 20 3.65 -3.33 -1.41
CA LEU A 20 2.71 -2.36 -1.97
C LEU A 20 3.08 -1.99 -3.41
N GLN A 21 4.36 -1.90 -3.74
CA GLN A 21 4.84 -1.67 -5.11
C GLN A 21 4.50 -2.84 -6.03
N ALA A 22 4.75 -4.08 -5.60
CA ALA A 22 4.38 -5.27 -6.37
C ALA A 22 2.86 -5.37 -6.57
N ASP A 23 2.10 -5.02 -5.53
CA ASP A 23 0.64 -5.02 -5.58
C ASP A 23 0.08 -3.96 -6.53
N LEU A 24 0.69 -2.77 -6.56
CA LEU A 24 0.31 -1.69 -7.48
C LEU A 24 0.59 -2.07 -8.93
N ALA A 25 1.76 -2.67 -9.20
CA ALA A 25 2.12 -3.14 -10.52
C ALA A 25 1.13 -4.21 -11.01
N SER A 26 0.78 -5.15 -10.13
CA SER A 26 -0.21 -6.20 -10.41
C SER A 26 -1.58 -5.60 -10.69
N LEU A 27 -2.07 -4.68 -9.85
CA LEU A 27 -3.34 -3.98 -10.05
C LEU A 27 -3.40 -3.24 -11.40
N MET A 28 -2.28 -2.63 -11.81
CA MET A 28 -2.22 -1.88 -13.05
C MET A 28 -2.12 -2.75 -14.30
N ALA A 29 -1.62 -3.98 -14.18
CA ALA A 29 -1.56 -4.96 -15.25
C ALA A 29 -2.94 -5.58 -15.57
N LEU A 30 -3.87 -5.62 -14.60
CA LEU A 30 -5.21 -6.18 -14.79
C LEU A 30 -6.09 -5.30 -15.69
N HIS A 31 -6.95 -5.93 -16.49
CA HIS A 31 -7.87 -5.25 -17.41
C HIS A 31 -9.23 -4.99 -16.75
N PRO A 32 -9.73 -3.74 -16.66
CA PRO A 32 -10.96 -3.41 -15.91
C PRO A 32 -12.24 -4.10 -16.40
N GLN A 33 -12.32 -4.45 -17.69
CA GLN A 33 -13.45 -5.19 -18.25
C GLN A 33 -13.41 -6.69 -17.96
N HIS A 34 -12.23 -7.30 -18.05
CA HIS A 34 -12.10 -8.76 -18.10
C HIS A 34 -11.70 -9.34 -16.73
N ASP A 35 -11.03 -8.53 -15.91
CA ASP A 35 -10.39 -8.95 -14.68
C ASP A 35 -11.00 -8.27 -13.45
N SER A 36 -12.30 -7.92 -13.49
CA SER A 36 -12.98 -7.24 -12.37
C SER A 36 -12.87 -8.04 -11.06
N GLY A 37 -12.99 -9.37 -11.13
CA GLY A 37 -12.79 -10.26 -9.98
C GLY A 37 -11.35 -10.22 -9.45
N ALA A 38 -10.35 -10.31 -10.33
CA ALA A 38 -8.95 -10.22 -9.93
C ALA A 38 -8.58 -8.83 -9.37
N ILE A 39 -9.22 -7.76 -9.86
CA ILE A 39 -9.05 -6.41 -9.30
C ILE A 39 -9.58 -6.34 -7.87
N ALA A 40 -10.74 -6.97 -7.59
CA ALA A 40 -11.29 -7.04 -6.23
C ALA A 40 -10.39 -7.87 -5.31
N GLU A 41 -9.88 -9.02 -5.76
CA GLU A 41 -8.90 -9.81 -5.00
C GLU A 41 -7.61 -9.03 -4.72
N GLN A 42 -7.14 -8.26 -5.69
CA GLN A 42 -5.95 -7.43 -5.53
C GLN A 42 -6.20 -6.28 -4.55
N ALA A 43 -7.38 -5.66 -4.57
CA ALA A 43 -7.79 -4.67 -3.58
C ALA A 43 -7.82 -5.26 -2.16
N HIS A 44 -8.26 -6.51 -2.01
CA HIS A 44 -8.27 -7.21 -0.72
C HIS A 44 -6.87 -7.46 -0.14
N LYS A 45 -5.91 -7.82 -0.99
CA LYS A 45 -4.50 -7.93 -0.58
C LYS A 45 -3.96 -6.58 -0.10
N VAL A 46 -4.20 -5.53 -0.87
CA VAL A 46 -3.77 -4.16 -0.53
C VAL A 46 -4.45 -3.67 0.75
N LEU A 47 -5.70 -4.07 1.02
CA LEU A 47 -6.41 -3.70 2.26
C LEU A 47 -5.68 -4.19 3.51
N SER A 48 -5.03 -5.35 3.46
CA SER A 48 -4.22 -5.86 4.58
C SER A 48 -3.02 -4.96 4.85
N ALA A 49 -2.28 -4.57 3.79
CA ALA A 49 -1.18 -3.62 3.91
C ALA A 49 -1.66 -2.24 4.39
N ALA A 50 -2.81 -1.77 3.90
CA ALA A 50 -3.41 -0.50 4.30
C ALA A 50 -3.76 -0.45 5.79
N ARG A 51 -4.25 -1.57 6.35
CA ARG A 51 -4.53 -1.71 7.79
C ARG A 51 -3.24 -1.67 8.62
N MET A 52 -2.19 -2.33 8.16
CA MET A 52 -0.88 -2.33 8.83
C MET A 52 -0.23 -0.95 8.84
N LEU A 53 -0.55 -0.11 7.84
CA LEU A 53 -0.09 1.26 7.70
C LEU A 53 -1.06 2.30 8.29
N GLU A 54 -2.18 1.85 8.85
CA GLU A 54 -3.25 2.72 9.37
C GLU A 54 -3.66 3.82 8.37
N ALA A 55 -3.82 3.45 7.09
CA ALA A 55 -4.10 4.37 5.99
C ALA A 55 -5.61 4.38 5.62
N PRO A 56 -6.47 5.17 6.29
CA PRO A 56 -7.92 5.10 6.15
C PRO A 56 -8.40 5.39 4.72
N ASP A 57 -7.77 6.36 4.04
CA ASP A 57 -8.11 6.68 2.65
C ASP A 57 -7.82 5.52 1.69
N LEU A 58 -6.75 4.76 1.96
CA LEU A 58 -6.40 3.58 1.16
C LEU A 58 -7.36 2.43 1.45
N MET A 59 -7.71 2.22 2.72
CA MET A 59 -8.69 1.21 3.13
C MET A 59 -10.05 1.42 2.47
N ALA A 60 -10.58 2.66 2.51
CA ALA A 60 -11.86 2.99 1.89
C ALA A 60 -11.84 2.78 0.37
N ALA A 61 -10.72 3.06 -0.30
CA ALA A 61 -10.57 2.82 -1.73
C ALA A 61 -10.55 1.32 -2.08
N CYS A 62 -9.94 0.47 -1.24
CA CYS A 62 -9.97 -0.98 -1.41
C CYS A 62 -11.38 -1.55 -1.21
N GLU A 63 -12.05 -1.18 -0.12
CA GLU A 63 -13.41 -1.62 0.18
C GLU A 63 -14.40 -1.21 -0.92
N ALA A 64 -14.21 -0.02 -1.50
CA ALA A 64 -15.00 0.41 -2.64
C ALA A 64 -14.80 -0.49 -3.88
N LEU A 65 -13.67 -1.16 -4.05
CA LEU A 65 -13.44 -2.10 -5.17
C LEU A 65 -13.93 -3.51 -4.87
N GLU A 66 -14.07 -3.89 -3.60
CA GLU A 66 -14.62 -5.18 -3.18
C GLU A 66 -16.15 -5.25 -3.33
N ALA A 67 -16.82 -4.12 -3.52
CA ALA A 67 -18.26 -4.09 -3.76
C ALA A 67 -18.64 -4.91 -5.00
N SER A 68 -19.57 -5.86 -4.83
CA SER A 68 -20.06 -6.71 -5.91
C SER A 68 -20.85 -5.90 -6.96
N ASP A 69 -20.91 -6.43 -8.19
CA ASP A 69 -21.72 -5.90 -9.31
C ASP A 69 -21.41 -4.45 -9.73
N LEU A 70 -20.17 -4.01 -9.55
CA LEU A 70 -19.75 -2.70 -10.06
C LEU A 70 -19.78 -2.66 -11.59
N PRO A 71 -20.44 -1.66 -12.19
CA PRO A 71 -20.31 -1.38 -13.61
C PRO A 71 -18.83 -1.18 -13.97
N THR A 72 -18.40 -1.66 -15.14
CA THR A 72 -17.02 -1.51 -15.64
C THR A 72 -16.48 -0.08 -15.51
N ALA A 73 -17.31 0.93 -15.78
CA ALA A 73 -16.93 2.33 -15.66
C ALA A 73 -16.56 2.71 -14.22
N GLN A 74 -17.28 2.18 -13.23
CA GLN A 74 -16.98 2.37 -11.81
C GLN A 74 -15.72 1.58 -11.41
N VAL A 75 -15.56 0.34 -11.86
CA VAL A 75 -14.32 -0.44 -11.62
C VAL A 75 -13.10 0.33 -12.10
N ARG A 76 -13.14 0.88 -13.31
CA ARG A 76 -12.04 1.67 -13.87
C ARG A 76 -11.75 2.94 -13.06
N LEU A 77 -12.79 3.67 -12.66
CA LEU A 77 -12.65 4.89 -11.86
C LEU A 77 -12.07 4.58 -10.47
N ARG A 78 -12.64 3.58 -9.78
CA ARG A 78 -12.21 3.16 -8.44
C ARG A 78 -10.80 2.57 -8.46
N ARG A 79 -10.43 1.82 -9.51
CA ARG A 79 -9.05 1.34 -9.72
C ARG A 79 -8.06 2.50 -9.85
N GLN A 80 -8.39 3.53 -10.63
CA GLN A 80 -7.54 4.71 -10.74
C GLN A 80 -7.42 5.46 -9.41
N ALA A 81 -8.53 5.57 -8.66
CA ALA A 81 -8.50 6.15 -7.33
C ALA A 81 -7.59 5.35 -6.39
N LEU A 82 -7.74 4.02 -6.33
CA LEU A 82 -6.90 3.13 -5.54
C LEU A 82 -5.41 3.32 -5.90
N ALA A 83 -5.06 3.28 -7.18
CA ALA A 83 -3.68 3.50 -7.62
C ALA A 83 -3.11 4.85 -7.16
N ARG A 84 -3.92 5.92 -7.15
CA ARG A 84 -3.49 7.23 -6.65
C ARG A 84 -3.25 7.22 -5.14
N HIS A 85 -4.11 6.54 -4.37
CA HIS A 85 -3.92 6.39 -2.93
C HIS A 85 -2.68 5.55 -2.61
N MET A 86 -2.47 4.44 -3.32
CA MET A 86 -1.26 3.61 -3.20
C MET A 86 0.00 4.43 -3.48
N CYS A 87 0.05 5.20 -4.57
CA CYS A 87 1.20 6.07 -4.88
C CYS A 87 1.44 7.19 -3.85
N ARG A 88 0.42 7.61 -3.10
CA ARG A 88 0.59 8.59 -2.01
C ARG A 88 1.20 7.93 -0.80
N VAL A 89 0.69 6.76 -0.43
CA VAL A 89 1.20 5.94 0.67
C VAL A 89 2.64 5.51 0.40
N GLU A 90 2.95 5.02 -0.81
CA GLU A 90 4.31 4.68 -1.25
C GLU A 90 5.28 5.86 -1.05
N ARG A 91 4.92 7.06 -1.50
CA ARG A 91 5.76 8.26 -1.30
C ARG A 91 5.95 8.62 0.17
N ALA A 92 4.91 8.46 0.98
CA ALA A 92 4.99 8.70 2.42
C ALA A 92 5.94 7.71 3.09
N LEU A 93 5.83 6.41 2.76
CA LEU A 93 6.75 5.37 3.21
C LEU A 93 8.18 5.65 2.76
N ALA A 94 8.41 5.96 1.49
CA ALA A 94 9.75 6.26 0.98
C ALA A 94 10.38 7.46 1.71
N LYS A 95 9.58 8.48 2.02
CA LYS A 95 10.04 9.62 2.81
C LYS A 95 10.40 9.23 4.25
N GLU A 96 9.56 8.41 4.88
CA GLU A 96 9.78 7.94 6.26
C GLU A 96 11.02 7.05 6.38
N LEU A 97 11.23 6.16 5.40
CA LEU A 97 12.41 5.32 5.28
C LEU A 97 13.68 6.18 5.10
N ALA A 98 13.63 7.21 4.24
CA ALA A 98 14.74 8.14 4.06
C ALA A 98 15.07 8.95 5.35
N THR A 99 14.05 9.37 6.11
CA THR A 99 14.28 10.07 7.38
C THR A 99 14.80 9.15 8.49
N SER A 100 14.46 7.85 8.44
CA SER A 100 14.91 6.87 9.43
C SER A 100 16.39 6.50 9.22
N THR A 101 16.85 6.45 7.96
CA THR A 101 18.26 6.19 7.63
C THR A 101 19.21 7.29 8.13
N ASP A 102 18.78 8.55 8.19
CA ASP A 102 19.61 9.65 8.71
C ASP A 102 19.79 9.60 10.23
N THR A 103 18.82 9.07 10.97
CA THR A 103 18.89 8.99 12.44
C THR A 103 19.83 7.88 12.91
N GLN A 104 20.04 6.84 12.09
CA GLN A 104 20.87 5.67 12.43
C GLN A 104 22.37 5.89 12.17
N ALA A 105 22.75 6.92 11.39
CA ALA A 105 24.15 7.25 11.09
C ALA A 105 24.91 7.92 12.26
N GLY A 106 24.24 8.26 13.37
CA GLY A 106 24.82 8.99 14.50
C GLY A 106 25.25 8.17 15.72
N ASN A 107 24.92 6.88 15.83
CA ASN A 107 25.00 6.14 17.10
C ASN A 107 25.93 4.91 17.10
N HIS A 108 27.11 5.02 16.47
CA HIS A 108 28.21 4.10 16.73
C HIS A 108 29.48 4.88 17.09
N THR A 109 29.66 5.14 18.38
CA THR A 109 30.96 5.47 18.97
C THR A 109 30.96 4.99 20.42
N CYS A 110 31.63 3.85 20.64
CA CYS A 110 32.41 3.53 21.84
C CYS A 110 33.49 2.54 21.42
#